data_AF-A0A1J3GQS1-F1
#
_entry.id   AF-A0A1J3GQS1-F1
#
_cell.length_a   1.000
_cell.length_b   1.000
_cell.length_c   1.000
_cell.angle_alpha   90.00
_cell.angle_beta   90.00
_cell.angle_gamma   90.00
#
_symmetry.space_group_name_H-M   'P 1'
#
loop_
_entity.id
_entity.type
_entity.pdbx_description
1 polymer ?
#
loop_
_entity_poly.entity_id
_entity_poly.type
_entity_poly.pdbx_seq_one_letter_code
_entity_poly.pdbx_strand_id
1 'polypeptide(L)'
;LTIPNMAVLRTLDMYEIKMVGLNIERRTSSRNKIPTPLGFPSLYTVRLTQCHGLKDLTWLLYAPNLVSLTVGRSAQIEEIIGKGKAVNIFTEEEAGNIIPFQRLEHLEVYQLPKLKSIYWSPLPFPRLRKFSIARCPDLRKLPLDSKSGGNNPGEDLVIRN
;
A
#
# COMPACT_ATOMS: atom_id res chain seq x y z
N LEU A 1 1.60 -21.85 2.01
CA LEU A 1 0.28 -21.35 2.39
C LEU A 1 -0.56 -21.25 1.13
N THR A 2 -1.48 -22.18 0.89
CA THR A 2 -2.41 -22.12 -0.25
C THR A 2 -3.49 -21.11 0.13
N ILE A 3 -3.41 -19.90 -0.42
CA ILE A 3 -4.27 -18.79 -0.02
C ILE A 3 -5.66 -19.00 -0.66
N PRO A 4 -6.78 -18.99 0.11
CA PRO A 4 -8.11 -19.18 -0.44
C PRO A 4 -8.48 -18.03 -1.39
N ASN A 5 -9.41 -18.32 -2.29
CA ASN A 5 -9.95 -17.45 -3.35
C ASN A 5 -9.86 -15.93 -3.05
N MET A 6 -8.87 -15.27 -3.64
CA MET A 6 -8.52 -13.85 -3.43
C MET A 6 -9.62 -12.87 -3.88
N ALA A 7 -10.60 -13.34 -4.65
CA ALA A 7 -11.67 -12.50 -5.18
C ALA A 7 -12.63 -11.95 -4.11
N VAL A 8 -12.75 -12.60 -2.94
CA VAL A 8 -13.70 -12.22 -1.88
C VAL A 8 -13.05 -11.64 -0.63
N LEU A 9 -11.71 -11.63 -0.55
CA LEU A 9 -11.00 -11.12 0.63
C LEU A 9 -11.23 -9.61 0.77
N ARG A 10 -11.96 -9.20 1.82
CA ARG A 10 -12.24 -7.78 2.11
C ARG A 10 -11.29 -7.16 3.11
N THR A 11 -10.83 -7.93 4.08
CA THR A 11 -9.95 -7.47 5.15
C THR A 11 -8.76 -8.39 5.24
N LEU A 12 -7.55 -7.81 5.22
CA LEU A 12 -6.31 -8.50 5.51
C LEU A 12 -5.74 -7.94 6.81
N ASP A 13 -5.78 -8.75 7.86
CA ASP A 13 -5.24 -8.42 9.17
C ASP A 13 -4.09 -9.37 9.48
N MET A 14 -2.89 -8.82 9.69
CA MET A 14 -1.70 -9.60 10.01
C MET A 14 -0.99 -8.99 11.22
N TYR A 15 -0.69 -9.86 12.20
CA TYR A 15 -0.04 -9.49 13.46
C TYR A 15 1.11 -10.46 13.75
N GLU A 16 2.29 -9.93 14.09
CA GLU A 16 3.46 -10.69 14.55
C GLU A 16 4.00 -11.75 13.57
N ILE A 17 3.79 -11.55 12.26
CA ILE A 17 4.18 -12.55 11.26
C ILE A 17 5.61 -12.29 10.76
N LYS A 18 6.46 -13.32 10.84
CA LYS A 18 7.74 -13.41 10.11
C LYS A 18 7.50 -13.74 8.62
N MET A 19 6.65 -12.97 7.94
CA MET A 19 6.35 -13.22 6.53
C MET A 19 7.46 -12.62 5.67
N VAL A 20 8.13 -13.43 4.86
CA VAL A 20 9.28 -13.03 4.03
C VAL A 20 8.84 -12.31 2.73
N GLY A 21 7.53 -12.23 2.48
CA GLY A 21 6.94 -11.60 1.30
C GLY A 21 5.63 -12.27 0.88
N LEU A 22 4.74 -11.54 0.21
CA LEU A 22 3.68 -12.13 -0.60
C LEU A 22 4.19 -12.22 -2.03
N ASN A 23 4.58 -13.42 -2.48
CA ASN A 23 4.98 -13.63 -3.87
C ASN A 23 3.71 -13.79 -4.73
N ILE A 24 3.36 -12.77 -5.50
CA ILE A 24 2.28 -12.85 -6.48
C ILE A 24 2.92 -13.27 -7.80
N GLU A 25 2.96 -14.58 -8.04
CA GLU A 25 3.46 -15.13 -9.30
C GLU A 25 2.41 -14.97 -10.40
N ARG A 26 2.75 -14.28 -11.49
CA ARG A 26 1.96 -14.32 -12.73
C ARG A 26 1.98 -15.75 -13.26
N ARG A 27 0.86 -16.47 -13.17
CA ARG A 27 0.67 -17.71 -13.93
C ARG A 27 0.38 -17.35 -15.38
N THR A 28 1.36 -17.50 -16.26
CA THR A 28 1.12 -17.55 -17.71
C THR A 28 0.50 -18.91 -18.05
N SER A 29 -0.81 -19.04 -17.86
CA SER A 29 -1.53 -20.20 -18.39
C SER A 29 -1.56 -20.09 -19.92
N SER A 30 -1.16 -21.19 -20.57
CA SER A 30 -1.05 -21.39 -22.01
C SER A 30 -2.18 -20.78 -22.86
N ARG A 31 -1.79 -20.14 -23.97
CA ARG A 31 -2.55 -19.78 -25.18
C ARG A 31 -3.97 -19.18 -24.98
N ASN A 32 -4.09 -17.90 -25.35
CA ASN A 32 -5.31 -17.22 -25.81
C ASN A 32 -6.41 -16.89 -24.80
N LYS A 33 -6.08 -16.58 -23.53
CA LYS A 33 -7.01 -15.81 -22.69
C LYS A 33 -6.33 -14.53 -22.21
N ILE A 34 -7.06 -13.43 -22.38
CA ILE A 34 -6.75 -12.10 -21.85
C ILE A 34 -6.15 -12.24 -20.44
N PRO A 35 -5.02 -11.58 -20.13
CA PRO A 35 -4.38 -11.70 -18.82
C PRO A 35 -5.41 -11.35 -17.75
N THR A 36 -5.80 -12.31 -16.91
CA THR A 36 -6.57 -11.99 -15.70
C THR A 36 -5.59 -11.31 -14.75
N PRO A 37 -5.81 -10.04 -14.36
CA PRO A 37 -5.00 -9.44 -13.31
C PRO A 37 -5.26 -10.24 -12.04
N LEU A 38 -4.25 -10.91 -11.50
CA LEU A 38 -4.29 -11.42 -10.13
C LEU A 38 -4.41 -10.19 -9.23
N GLY A 39 -5.62 -9.92 -8.79
CA GLY A 39 -6.01 -8.72 -8.06
C GLY A 39 -6.70 -9.07 -6.76
N PHE A 40 -6.78 -8.08 -5.88
CA PHE A 40 -7.63 -8.08 -4.70
C PHE A 40 -8.76 -7.05 -4.89
N PRO A 41 -9.67 -7.25 -5.86
CA PRO A 41 -10.69 -6.26 -6.18
C PRO A 41 -11.66 -6.03 -5.02
N SER A 42 -11.81 -6.99 -4.11
CA SER A 42 -12.66 -6.85 -2.93
C SER A 42 -11.93 -6.32 -1.70
N LEU A 43 -10.59 -6.24 -1.72
CA LEU A 43 -9.81 -5.86 -0.55
C LEU A 43 -9.98 -4.38 -0.26
N TYR A 44 -10.47 -4.13 0.93
CA TYR A 44 -10.98 -2.86 1.40
C TYR A 44 -10.17 -2.34 2.59
N THR A 45 -9.75 -3.24 3.47
CA THR A 45 -8.97 -2.91 4.68
C THR A 45 -7.71 -3.77 4.76
N VAL A 46 -6.58 -3.14 5.03
CA VAL A 46 -5.30 -3.80 5.32
C VAL A 46 -4.75 -3.27 6.64
N ARG A 47 -4.48 -4.16 7.60
CA ARG A 47 -3.80 -3.85 8.85
C ARG A 47 -2.61 -4.79 9.04
N LEU A 48 -1.41 -4.22 9.05
CA LEU A 48 -0.16 -4.94 9.20
C LEU A 48 0.59 -4.40 10.41
N THR A 49 0.77 -5.22 11.45
CA THR A 49 1.48 -4.81 12.68
C THR A 49 2.52 -5.85 13.07
N GLN A 50 3.73 -5.43 13.43
CA GLN A 50 4.84 -6.34 13.80
C GLN A 50 5.21 -7.35 12.69
N CYS A 51 5.14 -6.92 11.43
CA CYS A 51 5.47 -7.73 10.26
C CYS A 51 6.95 -7.55 9.88
N HIS A 52 7.83 -8.33 10.51
CA HIS A 52 9.28 -8.10 10.41
C HIS A 52 9.96 -8.69 9.17
N GLY A 53 9.30 -9.48 8.32
CA GLY A 53 9.94 -10.03 7.11
C GLY A 53 9.62 -9.27 5.82
N LEU A 54 8.75 -8.26 5.88
CA LEU A 54 8.36 -7.46 4.72
C LEU A 54 9.27 -6.25 4.56
N LYS A 55 9.80 -6.05 3.36
CA LYS A 55 10.56 -4.85 2.97
C LYS A 55 9.71 -3.79 2.29
N ASP A 56 8.65 -4.22 1.62
CA ASP A 56 7.70 -3.34 0.97
C ASP A 56 6.31 -3.99 0.85
N LEU A 57 5.32 -3.19 0.47
CA LEU A 57 3.93 -3.58 0.28
C LEU A 57 3.47 -3.30 -1.16
N THR A 58 4.35 -3.43 -2.15
CA THR A 58 4.06 -3.09 -3.57
C THR A 58 2.87 -3.89 -4.13
N TRP A 59 2.57 -5.05 -3.53
CA TRP A 59 1.38 -5.84 -3.85
C TRP A 59 0.05 -5.09 -3.63
N LEU A 60 0.04 -3.99 -2.86
CA LEU A 60 -1.14 -3.13 -2.72
C LEU A 60 -1.57 -2.48 -4.03
N LEU A 61 -0.70 -2.41 -5.06
CA LEU A 61 -1.08 -2.00 -6.42
C LEU A 61 -2.14 -2.94 -7.03
N TYR A 62 -2.26 -4.17 -6.54
CA TYR A 62 -3.30 -5.11 -6.93
C TYR A 62 -4.62 -4.93 -6.18
N ALA A 63 -4.72 -3.95 -5.25
CA ALA A 63 -5.89 -3.69 -4.42
C ALA A 63 -6.52 -2.32 -4.76
N PRO A 64 -7.18 -2.18 -5.93
CA PRO A 64 -7.67 -0.88 -6.41
C PRO A 64 -8.79 -0.27 -5.54
N ASN A 65 -9.43 -1.10 -4.71
CA ASN A 65 -10.57 -0.71 -3.87
C ASN A 65 -10.21 -0.54 -2.38
N LEU A 66 -8.92 -0.44 -2.08
CA LEU A 66 -8.45 -0.22 -0.72
C LEU A 66 -8.93 1.13 -0.19
N VAL A 67 -9.57 1.10 0.98
CA VAL A 67 -10.10 2.28 1.68
C VAL A 67 -9.35 2.56 2.98
N SER A 68 -8.86 1.52 3.67
CA SER A 68 -8.14 1.67 4.93
C SER A 68 -6.81 0.93 4.90
N LEU A 69 -5.73 1.64 5.20
CA LEU A 69 -4.38 1.09 5.33
C LEU A 69 -3.78 1.51 6.67
N THR A 70 -3.48 0.51 7.50
CA THR A 70 -2.72 0.70 8.74
C THR A 70 -1.47 -0.17 8.70
N VAL A 71 -0.30 0.43 8.87
CA VAL A 71 0.98 -0.29 8.90
C VAL A 71 1.79 0.18 10.09
N GLY A 72 2.23 -0.73 10.95
CA GLY A 72 3.04 -0.32 12.08
C GLY A 72 3.96 -1.35 12.70
N ARG A 73 4.83 -0.86 13.58
CA ARG A 73 5.77 -1.66 14.40
C ARG A 73 6.63 -2.65 13.58
N SER A 74 6.93 -2.32 12.33
CA SER A 74 7.58 -3.23 11.38
C SER A 74 8.94 -2.68 10.98
N ALA A 75 10.01 -3.26 11.54
CA ALA A 75 11.36 -2.70 11.48
C ALA A 75 12.06 -2.79 10.11
N GLN A 76 11.54 -3.59 9.17
CA GLN A 76 12.18 -3.84 7.87
C GLN A 76 11.49 -3.16 6.68
N ILE A 77 10.30 -2.57 6.88
CA ILE A 77 9.59 -1.90 5.78
C ILE A 77 10.34 -0.61 5.43
N GLU A 78 10.84 -0.55 4.19
CA GLU A 78 11.56 0.59 3.65
C GLU A 78 10.67 1.45 2.75
N GLU A 79 9.71 0.83 2.06
CA GLU A 79 8.77 1.51 1.16
C GLU A 79 7.36 0.92 1.32
N ILE A 80 6.29 1.72 1.25
CA ILE A 80 4.93 1.13 1.13
C ILE A 80 4.77 0.60 -0.30
N ILE A 81 4.96 1.43 -1.31
CA ILE A 81 5.01 1.01 -2.71
C ILE A 81 6.41 1.29 -3.26
N GLY A 82 7.16 0.23 -3.59
CA GLY A 82 8.54 0.35 -4.07
C GLY A 82 8.62 0.60 -5.58
N LYS A 83 9.32 1.66 -6.00
CA LYS A 83 9.45 2.04 -7.42
C LYS A 83 10.03 0.93 -8.27
N GLY A 84 11.14 0.34 -7.81
CA GLY A 84 11.83 -0.73 -8.54
C GLY A 84 11.01 -2.02 -8.68
N LYS A 85 10.04 -2.26 -7.80
CA LYS A 85 9.14 -3.41 -7.92
C LYS A 85 7.90 -3.11 -8.74
N ALA A 86 7.42 -1.87 -8.74
CA ALA A 86 6.28 -1.48 -9.55
C ALA A 86 6.55 -1.60 -11.06
N VAL A 87 7.77 -1.29 -11.51
CA VAL A 87 8.20 -1.47 -12.92
C VAL A 87 8.31 -2.94 -13.36
N ASN A 88 8.28 -3.88 -12.41
CA ASN A 88 8.17 -5.32 -12.75
C ASN A 88 6.70 -5.75 -12.92
N ILE A 89 5.76 -4.93 -12.43
CA ILE A 89 4.32 -5.17 -12.54
C ILE A 89 3.78 -4.53 -13.82
N PHE A 90 4.23 -3.32 -14.13
CA PHE A 90 3.80 -2.45 -15.23
C PHE A 90 5.02 -1.99 -16.04
N THR A 91 4.86 -1.63 -17.32
CA THR A 91 5.95 -0.99 -18.07
C THR A 91 6.37 0.34 -17.41
N GLU A 92 7.56 0.87 -17.71
CA GLU A 92 7.99 2.15 -17.10
C GLU A 92 7.02 3.31 -17.40
N GLU A 93 6.47 3.33 -18.62
CA GLU A 93 5.45 4.30 -19.05
C GLU A 93 4.14 4.13 -18.27
N GLU A 94 3.68 2.89 -18.09
CA GLU A 94 2.48 2.58 -17.30
C GLU A 94 2.69 2.89 -15.80
N ALA A 95 3.86 2.56 -15.25
CA ALA A 95 4.22 2.81 -13.86
C ALA A 95 4.23 4.32 -13.54
N GLY A 96 4.62 5.16 -14.49
CA GLY A 96 4.57 6.62 -14.36
C GLY A 96 3.15 7.19 -14.30
N ASN A 97 2.17 6.47 -14.87
CA ASN A 97 0.78 6.90 -14.97
C ASN A 97 -0.14 6.30 -13.89
N ILE A 98 0.34 5.32 -13.12
CA ILE A 98 -0.45 4.70 -12.06
C ILE A 98 -0.54 5.63 -10.86
N ILE A 99 -1.76 5.97 -10.49
CA ILE A 99 -2.03 6.72 -9.26
C ILE A 99 -2.68 5.75 -8.26
N PRO A 100 -1.93 5.20 -7.28
CA PRO A 100 -2.50 4.30 -6.28
C PRO A 100 -3.45 5.05 -5.34
N PHE A 101 -4.14 4.29 -4.47
CA PHE A 101 -4.87 4.81 -3.31
C PHE A 101 -5.99 5.82 -3.63
N GLN A 102 -6.58 5.76 -4.82
CA GLN A 102 -7.66 6.67 -5.24
C GLN A 102 -8.94 6.58 -4.38
N ARG A 103 -9.12 5.47 -3.66
CA ARG A 103 -10.24 5.25 -2.76
C ARG A 103 -9.85 5.30 -1.27
N LEU A 104 -8.58 5.55 -0.97
CA LEU A 104 -8.08 5.49 0.40
C LEU A 104 -8.66 6.66 1.21
N GLU A 105 -9.38 6.31 2.27
CA GLU A 105 -9.95 7.27 3.23
C GLU A 105 -9.13 7.31 4.52
N HIS A 106 -8.43 6.23 4.86
CA HIS A 106 -7.68 6.11 6.11
C HIS A 106 -6.26 5.61 5.83
N LEU A 107 -5.27 6.41 6.20
CA LEU A 107 -3.85 6.06 6.16
C LEU A 107 -3.21 6.29 7.52
N GLU A 108 -2.76 5.20 8.14
CA GLU A 108 -2.02 5.26 9.39
C GLU A 108 -0.71 4.47 9.26
N VAL A 109 0.41 5.14 9.49
CA VAL A 109 1.74 4.56 9.40
C VAL A 109 2.52 4.92 10.66
N TYR A 110 2.93 3.91 11.45
CA TYR A 110 3.57 4.21 12.73
C TYR A 110 4.69 3.26 13.14
N GLN A 111 5.72 3.79 13.80
CA GLN A 111 6.85 2.98 14.30
C GLN A 111 7.51 2.14 13.20
N LEU A 112 7.75 2.75 12.04
CA LEU A 112 8.48 2.14 10.92
C LEU A 112 9.85 2.82 10.80
N PRO A 113 10.88 2.34 11.53
CA PRO A 113 12.16 3.03 11.68
C PRO A 113 12.93 3.22 10.37
N LYS A 114 12.73 2.33 9.38
CA LYS A 114 13.43 2.34 8.08
C LYS A 114 12.58 2.85 6.92
N LEU A 115 11.35 3.32 7.17
CA LEU A 115 10.46 3.75 6.11
C LEU A 115 11.01 5.02 5.46
N LYS A 116 11.44 4.92 4.21
CA LYS A 116 12.00 6.02 3.41
C LYS A 116 10.94 6.75 2.59
N SER A 117 9.91 6.02 2.15
CA SER A 117 8.89 6.50 1.22
C SER A 117 7.57 5.73 1.34
N ILE A 118 6.43 6.41 1.18
CA ILE A 118 5.14 5.76 0.96
C ILE A 118 4.91 5.52 -0.54
N TYR A 119 5.20 6.54 -1.36
CA TYR A 119 5.17 6.47 -2.82
C TYR A 119 6.24 7.39 -3.38
N TRP A 120 6.82 7.05 -4.53
CA TRP A 120 7.97 7.78 -5.09
C TRP A 120 7.63 9.19 -5.60
N SER A 121 6.34 9.51 -5.76
CA SER A 121 5.84 10.85 -6.04
C SER A 121 4.74 11.23 -5.05
N PRO A 122 4.42 12.53 -4.92
CA PRO A 122 3.22 12.98 -4.22
C PRO A 122 1.95 12.37 -4.85
N LEU A 123 0.95 12.10 -4.02
CA LEU A 123 -0.33 11.51 -4.39
C LEU A 123 -1.48 12.47 -4.08
N PRO A 124 -2.56 12.46 -4.89
CA PRO A 124 -3.70 13.35 -4.72
C PRO A 124 -4.63 12.98 -3.58
N PHE A 125 -4.65 11.71 -3.15
CA PHE A 125 -5.49 11.23 -2.05
C PHE A 125 -6.91 11.83 -2.02
N PRO A 126 -7.69 11.71 -3.11
CA PRO A 126 -8.91 12.50 -3.31
C PRO A 126 -10.05 12.22 -2.31
N ARG A 127 -9.91 11.15 -1.51
CA ARG A 127 -10.89 10.73 -0.50
C ARG A 127 -10.30 10.62 0.90
N LEU A 128 -9.04 10.99 1.11
CA LEU A 128 -8.37 10.78 2.39
C LEU A 128 -9.03 11.65 3.46
N ARG A 129 -9.42 10.99 4.55
CA ARG A 129 -10.12 11.57 5.69
C ARG A 129 -9.33 11.53 6.99
N LYS A 130 -8.52 10.47 7.15
CA LYS A 130 -7.63 10.33 8.31
C LYS A 130 -6.24 10.01 7.82
N PHE A 131 -5.29 10.80 8.30
CA PHE A 131 -3.89 10.67 7.96
C PHE A 131 -3.05 10.81 9.21
N SER A 132 -2.29 9.78 9.50
CA SER A 132 -1.38 9.75 10.64
C SER A 132 -0.06 9.11 10.24
N ILE A 133 1.03 9.84 10.46
CA ILE A 133 2.39 9.29 10.39
C ILE A 133 3.06 9.56 11.73
N ALA A 134 3.52 8.49 12.38
CA ALA A 134 4.16 8.61 13.68
C ALA A 134 5.44 7.78 13.81
N ARG A 135 6.50 8.33 14.42
CA ARG A 135 7.73 7.58 14.74
C ARG A 135 8.34 6.87 13.51
N CYS A 136 8.46 7.59 12.40
CA CYS A 136 9.05 7.11 11.14
C CYS A 136 10.26 8.00 10.76
N PRO A 137 11.39 7.89 11.50
CA PRO A 137 12.50 8.85 11.43
C PRO A 137 13.17 8.96 10.05
N ASP A 138 13.19 7.89 9.26
CA ASP A 138 13.81 7.87 7.93
C ASP A 138 12.90 8.40 6.80
N LEU A 139 11.65 8.78 7.11
CA LEU A 139 10.68 9.21 6.10
C LEU A 139 11.07 10.59 5.57
N ARG A 140 11.50 10.64 4.31
CA ARG A 140 12.08 11.85 3.72
C ARG A 140 11.05 12.91 3.33
N LYS A 141 9.88 12.47 2.88
CA LYS A 141 8.81 13.33 2.34
C LYS A 141 7.45 12.72 2.63
N LEU A 142 6.46 13.57 2.86
CA LEU A 142 5.06 13.15 2.93
C LEU A 142 4.55 12.79 1.52
N PRO A 143 3.63 11.82 1.40
CA PRO A 143 3.08 11.42 0.11
C PRO A 143 1.95 12.32 -0.38
N LEU A 144 1.75 13.51 0.20
CA LEU A 144 0.65 14.40 -0.12
C LEU A 144 1.06 15.38 -1.23
N ASP A 145 0.23 15.56 -2.24
CA ASP A 145 0.35 16.64 -3.23
C ASP A 145 -0.51 17.87 -2.85
N SER A 146 -0.52 18.90 -3.70
CA SER A 146 -1.28 20.14 -3.46
C SER A 146 -2.81 19.98 -3.51
N LYS A 147 -3.32 18.83 -3.95
CA LYS A 147 -4.75 18.48 -4.01
C LYS A 147 -5.18 17.53 -2.90
N SER A 148 -4.25 17.14 -2.03
CA SER A 148 -4.51 16.27 -0.90
C SER A 148 -5.30 16.98 0.19
N GLY A 149 -6.40 16.37 0.62
CA GLY A 149 -7.35 16.95 1.59
C GLY A 149 -8.61 17.43 0.89
N GLY A 150 -9.67 16.62 0.97
CA GLY A 150 -11.00 17.08 0.60
C GLY A 150 -11.46 18.16 1.58
N ASN A 151 -12.16 19.19 1.09
CA ASN A 151 -12.64 20.35 1.83
C ASN A 151 -13.68 20.03 2.95
N ASN A 152 -13.42 19.07 3.83
CA ASN A 152 -14.34 18.67 4.88
C ASN A 152 -13.86 19.16 6.26
N PRO A 153 -14.65 19.98 6.97
CA PRO A 153 -14.31 20.42 8.32
C PRO A 153 -14.45 19.24 9.30
N GLY A 154 -13.35 18.85 9.95
CA GLY A 154 -13.36 17.85 11.05
C GLY A 154 -12.25 16.80 11.06
N GLU A 155 -11.21 16.93 10.23
CA GLU A 155 -10.19 15.89 10.06
C GLU A 155 -8.83 16.30 10.63
N ASP A 156 -8.35 15.55 11.63
CA ASP A 156 -7.04 15.74 12.25
C ASP A 156 -5.93 15.15 11.36
N LEU A 157 -5.11 16.03 10.77
CA LEU A 157 -3.81 15.66 10.22
C LEU A 157 -2.81 15.62 11.37
N VAL A 158 -2.45 14.42 11.83
CA VAL A 158 -1.49 14.26 12.94
C VAL A 158 -0.17 13.71 12.42
N ILE A 159 0.87 14.53 12.47
CA ILE A 159 2.24 14.12 12.16
C ILE A 159 3.04 14.20 13.46
N ARG A 160 3.55 13.06 13.94
CA ARG A 160 4.31 12.96 15.19
C ARG A 160 5.63 12.24 14.94
N ASN A 161 6.68 13.00 14.65
CA ASN A 161 8.02 12.42 14.46
C ASN A 161 8.57 11.82 15.75
#